data_AF-A0A924L319-F1
#
_entry.id   AF-A0A924L319-F1
#
_cell.length_a   1.000
_cell.length_b   1.000
_cell.length_c   1.000
_cell.angle_alpha   90.00
_cell.angle_beta   90.00
_cell.angle_gamma   90.00
#
_symmetry.space_group_name_H-M   'P 1'
#
loop_
_entity.id
_entity.type
_entity.pdbx_description
1 polymer ?
#
loop_
_entity_poly.entity_id
_entity_poly.type
_entity_poly.pdbx_seq_one_letter_code
_entity_poly.pdbx_strand_id
1 'polypeptide(L)'
;IIDGGSTDESVAIIKKYETKITYWVSEKDNGIYDAINKGIRVATGNYIVFLNSGDYFLSADIIEYAVEIISKESLDIYYGNVVMEPGNKEKYVQKYPAVLNLNFWQRRTINHQASFIKSSLFLELGLYESKYTMAADYAFFLKAYIRGKQYFYMDRELVHYPLDGFSSKNLDKYILQMKGAWKNIVPQYVQLLHKENNEYKLLMKHIIMGKAKSINKIFQKVICLFR
;
A
#
# COMPACT_ATOMS: atom_id res chain seq x y z
N ILE A 1 13.77 12.84 2.73
CA ILE A 1 12.62 13.67 2.28
C ILE A 1 12.77 13.94 0.80
N ILE A 2 11.76 13.66 -0.01
CA ILE A 2 11.76 14.00 -1.43
C ILE A 2 10.72 15.09 -1.62
N ASP A 3 11.18 16.31 -1.88
CA ASP A 3 10.32 17.46 -2.16
C ASP A 3 10.13 17.61 -3.67
N GLY A 4 8.87 17.79 -4.09
CA GLY A 4 8.46 17.86 -5.51
C GLY A 4 8.74 19.18 -6.22
N GLY A 5 9.65 20.01 -5.67
CA GLY A 5 9.92 21.36 -6.16
C GLY A 5 8.93 22.39 -5.62
N SER A 6 8.68 22.36 -4.30
CA SER A 6 7.73 23.25 -3.64
C SER A 6 8.14 24.72 -3.77
N THR A 7 7.15 25.59 -3.99
CA THR A 7 7.35 27.05 -4.11
C THR A 7 6.98 27.83 -2.85
N ASP A 8 6.51 27.13 -1.81
CA ASP A 8 6.20 27.69 -0.51
C ASP A 8 7.41 27.56 0.45
N GLU A 9 7.17 27.68 1.75
CA GLU A 9 8.22 27.62 2.77
C GLU A 9 8.77 26.21 3.03
N SER A 10 8.29 25.17 2.34
CA SER A 10 8.68 23.77 2.57
C SER A 10 10.19 23.55 2.54
N VAL A 11 10.89 24.09 1.54
CA VAL A 11 12.36 23.96 1.42
C VAL A 11 13.08 24.66 2.58
N ALA A 12 12.58 25.82 3.02
CA ALA A 12 13.16 26.53 4.16
C ALA A 12 12.99 25.73 5.46
N ILE A 13 11.83 25.08 5.65
CA ILE A 13 11.56 24.19 6.78
C ILE A 13 12.47 22.96 6.74
N ILE A 14 12.63 22.32 5.58
CA ILE A 14 13.52 21.15 5.45
C ILE A 14 14.96 21.50 5.86
N LYS A 15 15.48 22.64 5.36
CA LYS A 15 16.84 23.12 5.71
C LYS A 15 17.03 23.33 7.21
N LYS A 16 16.00 23.80 7.93
CA LYS A 16 16.04 23.97 9.39
C LYS A 16 16.32 22.64 10.13
N TYR A 17 15.93 21.51 9.55
CA TYR A 17 16.07 20.18 10.14
C TYR A 17 17.10 19.29 9.43
N GLU A 18 17.89 19.84 8.50
CA GLU A 18 18.81 19.08 7.65
C GLU A 18 19.76 18.18 8.44
N THR A 19 20.23 18.64 9.61
CA THR A 19 21.11 17.87 10.51
C THR A 19 20.46 16.62 11.10
N LYS A 20 19.13 16.50 11.03
CA LYS A 20 18.35 15.34 11.48
C LYS A 20 17.84 14.48 10.31
N ILE A 21 18.11 14.88 9.07
CA ILE A 21 17.58 14.23 7.87
C ILE A 21 18.75 13.61 7.11
N THR A 22 18.79 12.27 7.04
CA THR A 22 19.86 11.54 6.37
C THR A 22 19.99 11.89 4.89
N TYR A 23 18.87 12.16 4.22
CA TYR A 23 18.85 12.52 2.80
C TYR A 23 17.63 13.38 2.48
N TRP A 24 17.84 14.46 1.72
CA TRP A 24 16.75 15.17 1.08
C TRP A 24 17.14 15.77 -0.27
N VAL A 25 16.14 15.97 -1.12
CA VAL A 25 16.27 16.66 -2.41
C VAL A 25 14.98 17.44 -2.69
N SER A 26 15.09 18.56 -3.38
CA SER A 26 13.96 19.33 -3.91
C SER A 26 14.13 19.48 -5.41
N GLU A 27 13.26 18.81 -6.16
CA GLU A 27 13.24 18.85 -7.62
C GLU A 27 11.85 18.50 -8.14
N LYS A 28 11.51 19.01 -9.32
CA LYS A 28 10.22 18.72 -9.94
C LYS A 28 10.03 17.22 -10.11
N ASP A 29 8.89 16.72 -9.67
CA ASP A 29 8.45 15.34 -9.89
C ASP A 29 7.35 15.25 -10.97
N ASN A 30 7.11 14.03 -11.44
CA ASN A 30 6.02 13.70 -12.37
C ASN A 30 4.77 13.17 -11.64
N GLY A 31 4.61 13.53 -10.36
CA GLY A 31 3.54 13.09 -9.48
C GLY A 31 4.04 12.33 -8.25
N ILE A 32 3.11 12.07 -7.32
CA ILE A 32 3.38 11.53 -5.97
C ILE A 32 4.25 10.25 -6.01
N TYR A 33 3.95 9.31 -6.91
CA TYR A 33 4.71 8.07 -6.98
C TYR A 33 6.11 8.22 -7.61
N ASP A 34 6.38 9.27 -8.38
CA ASP A 34 7.73 9.58 -8.81
C ASP A 34 8.59 10.00 -7.62
N ALA A 35 8.07 10.90 -6.77
CA ALA A 35 8.71 11.29 -5.51
C ALA A 35 8.92 10.08 -4.57
N ILE A 36 7.90 9.23 -4.40
CA ILE A 36 8.03 8.03 -3.58
C ILE A 36 9.09 7.08 -4.15
N ASN A 37 9.11 6.85 -5.47
CA ASN A 37 10.09 5.98 -6.10
C ASN A 37 11.52 6.52 -5.98
N LYS A 38 11.74 7.84 -6.05
CA LYS A 38 13.04 8.45 -5.73
C LYS A 38 13.43 8.14 -4.28
N GLY A 39 12.49 8.23 -3.35
CA GLY A 39 12.68 7.86 -1.94
C GLY A 39 13.07 6.40 -1.74
N ILE A 40 12.40 5.47 -2.45
CA ILE A 40 12.73 4.04 -2.40
C ILE A 40 14.18 3.78 -2.85
N ARG A 41 14.65 4.48 -3.89
CA ARG A 41 16.00 4.28 -4.44
C ARG A 41 17.13 4.69 -3.50
N VAL A 42 16.87 5.64 -2.59
CA VAL A 42 17.86 6.16 -1.65
C VAL A 42 17.70 5.59 -0.24
N ALA A 43 16.60 4.89 0.03
CA ALA A 43 16.36 4.27 1.33
C ALA A 43 17.32 3.09 1.56
N THR A 44 17.90 3.01 2.76
CA THR A 44 18.88 1.99 3.16
C THR A 44 18.37 1.02 4.22
N GLY A 45 17.17 1.25 4.75
CA GLY A 45 16.56 0.41 5.80
C GLY A 45 16.07 -0.94 5.28
N ASN A 46 15.97 -1.92 6.17
CA ASN A 46 15.41 -3.26 5.87
C ASN A 46 13.89 -3.22 5.61
N TYR A 47 13.22 -2.22 6.17
CA TYR A 47 11.82 -1.91 5.95
C TYR A 47 11.66 -0.43 5.62
N ILE A 48 10.70 -0.13 4.77
CA ILE A 48 10.35 1.23 4.33
C ILE A 48 8.92 1.50 4.75
N VAL A 49 8.72 2.67 5.36
CA VAL A 49 7.41 3.26 5.66
C VAL A 49 7.37 4.63 4.99
N PHE A 50 6.20 5.00 4.46
CA PHE A 50 6.03 6.26 3.75
C PHE A 50 5.15 7.20 4.57
N LEU A 51 5.52 8.47 4.66
CA LEU A 51 4.65 9.53 5.17
C LEU A 51 4.62 10.64 4.14
N ASN A 52 3.43 11.12 3.76
CA ASN A 52 3.31 12.36 3.00
C ASN A 52 3.41 13.55 3.95
N SER A 53 3.50 14.76 3.40
CA SER A 53 3.73 15.99 4.19
C SER A 53 2.67 16.30 5.25
N GLY A 54 1.44 15.77 5.11
CA GLY A 54 0.37 15.91 6.10
C GLY A 54 0.26 14.75 7.10
N ASP A 55 0.97 13.65 6.87
CA ASP A 55 0.84 12.43 7.67
C ASP A 55 1.85 12.45 8.84
N TYR A 56 1.47 11.90 9.99
CA TYR A 56 2.40 11.74 11.12
C TYR A 56 2.10 10.51 11.97
N PHE A 57 3.13 9.97 12.62
CA PHE A 57 2.97 8.90 13.61
C PHE A 57 2.24 9.40 14.85
N LEU A 58 1.25 8.65 15.33
CA LEU A 58 0.40 9.08 16.46
C LEU A 58 1.12 9.18 17.81
N SER A 59 2.27 8.50 17.96
CA SER A 59 3.12 8.57 19.14
C SER A 59 4.57 8.30 18.79
N ALA A 60 5.49 8.78 19.63
CA ALA A 60 6.93 8.70 19.40
C ALA A 60 7.48 7.27 19.44
N ASP A 61 6.79 6.34 20.11
CA ASP A 61 7.19 4.94 20.29
C ASP A 61 6.73 4.02 19.15
N ILE A 62 6.05 4.54 18.12
CA ILE A 62 5.49 3.70 17.05
C ILE A 62 6.56 2.99 16.24
N ILE A 63 7.70 3.65 16.00
CA ILE A 63 8.83 3.02 15.31
C ILE A 63 9.43 1.93 16.18
N GLU A 64 9.61 2.17 17.48
CA GLU A 64 10.14 1.18 18.43
C GLU A 64 9.22 -0.04 18.51
N TYR A 65 7.91 0.19 18.65
CA TYR A 65 6.88 -0.86 18.64
C TYR A 65 6.91 -1.69 17.36
N ALA A 66 7.00 -1.05 16.19
CA ALA A 66 7.07 -1.76 14.92
C ALA A 66 8.35 -2.60 14.83
N VAL A 67 9.50 -2.06 15.24
CA VAL A 67 10.78 -2.79 15.28
C VAL A 67 10.71 -3.99 16.22
N GLU A 68 10.11 -3.85 17.40
CA GLU A 68 9.93 -4.95 18.35
C GLU A 68 9.17 -6.12 17.71
N ILE A 69 8.07 -5.83 17.00
CA ILE A 69 7.28 -6.87 16.31
C ILE A 69 8.04 -7.47 15.13
N ILE A 70 8.66 -6.63 14.30
CA ILE A 70 9.44 -7.07 13.14
C ILE A 70 10.60 -7.98 13.56
N SER A 71 11.22 -7.69 14.71
CA SER A 71 12.35 -8.48 15.24
C SER A 71 11.96 -9.88 15.69
N LYS A 72 10.70 -10.12 16.08
CA LYS A 72 10.21 -11.43 16.54
C LYS A 72 10.01 -12.39 15.37
N GLU A 73 9.51 -11.90 14.25
CA GLU A 73 9.27 -12.70 13.05
C GLU A 73 9.36 -11.78 11.84
N SER A 74 10.37 -11.92 10.98
CA SER A 74 10.59 -11.03 9.81
C SER A 74 9.75 -11.44 8.60
N LEU A 75 8.57 -10.85 8.49
CA LEU A 75 7.60 -11.02 7.41
C LEU A 75 7.77 -9.94 6.34
N ASP A 76 7.04 -10.06 5.23
CA ASP A 76 7.22 -9.17 4.08
C ASP A 76 6.59 -7.78 4.29
N ILE A 77 5.38 -7.71 4.85
CA ILE A 77 4.63 -6.45 5.03
C ILE A 77 3.90 -6.47 6.38
N TYR A 78 4.07 -5.40 7.17
CA TYR A 78 3.31 -5.17 8.40
C TYR A 78 2.40 -3.98 8.18
N TYR A 79 1.19 -4.02 8.70
CA TYR A 79 0.22 -2.93 8.56
C TYR A 79 -0.60 -2.77 9.82
N GLY A 80 -1.02 -1.54 10.11
CA GLY A 80 -1.85 -1.25 11.28
C GLY A 80 -2.96 -0.26 10.99
N ASN A 81 -3.62 0.20 12.05
CA ASN A 81 -4.78 1.08 11.96
C ASN A 81 -4.35 2.51 11.69
N VAL A 82 -5.24 3.30 11.11
CA VAL A 82 -5.04 4.74 10.89
C VAL A 82 -6.15 5.54 11.53
N VAL A 83 -5.79 6.70 12.10
CA VAL A 83 -6.75 7.71 12.53
C VAL A 83 -6.99 8.64 11.35
N MET A 84 -8.20 8.58 10.81
CA MET A 84 -8.63 9.41 9.68
C MET A 84 -9.15 10.76 10.18
N GLU A 85 -8.67 11.87 9.61
CA GLU A 85 -9.17 13.22 9.88
C GLU A 85 -9.95 13.78 8.67
N PRO A 86 -11.28 13.62 8.65
CA PRO A 86 -12.15 14.17 7.62
C PRO A 86 -12.46 15.67 7.81
N GLY A 87 -11.45 16.53 7.85
CA GLY A 87 -11.62 18.00 7.90
C GLY A 87 -12.69 18.46 8.90
N ASN A 88 -13.85 18.89 8.40
CA ASN A 88 -14.98 19.38 9.22
C ASN A 88 -15.80 18.28 9.94
N LYS A 89 -15.32 17.03 9.97
CA LYS A 89 -16.01 15.90 10.61
C LYS A 89 -15.12 15.28 11.68
N GLU A 90 -15.74 14.55 12.60
CA GLU A 90 -15.03 13.84 13.67
C GLU A 90 -14.01 12.84 13.11
N LYS A 91 -12.86 12.77 13.80
CA LYS A 91 -11.82 11.77 13.52
C LYS A 91 -12.36 10.37 13.81
N TYR A 92 -11.95 9.39 13.01
CA TYR A 92 -12.35 8.00 13.21
C TYR A 92 -11.20 7.05 12.94
N VAL A 93 -11.18 5.91 13.62
CA VAL A 93 -10.18 4.88 13.40
C VAL A 93 -10.62 3.97 12.25
N GLN A 94 -9.82 3.89 11.20
CA GLN A 94 -9.96 2.85 10.18
C GLN A 94 -9.15 1.62 10.60
N LYS A 95 -9.87 0.56 10.98
CA LYS A 95 -9.29 -0.75 11.27
C LYS A 95 -9.22 -1.65 10.05
N TYR A 96 -8.28 -2.58 10.07
CA TYR A 96 -8.11 -3.59 9.02
C TYR A 96 -8.33 -5.01 9.57
N PRO A 97 -8.74 -5.98 8.72
CA PRO A 97 -8.82 -7.36 9.16
C PRO A 97 -7.41 -7.94 9.35
N ALA A 98 -7.25 -8.80 10.36
CA ALA A 98 -5.99 -9.51 10.60
C ALA A 98 -5.62 -10.50 9.47
N VAL A 99 -6.62 -10.98 8.72
CA VAL A 99 -6.44 -11.88 7.57
C VAL A 99 -6.97 -11.22 6.31
N LEU A 100 -6.06 -10.93 5.38
CA LEU A 100 -6.38 -10.38 4.07
C LEU A 100 -6.76 -11.50 3.10
N ASN A 101 -7.77 -11.25 2.26
CA ASN A 101 -8.22 -12.19 1.25
C ASN A 101 -8.61 -11.46 -0.05
N LEU A 102 -8.90 -12.19 -1.11
CA LEU A 102 -9.25 -11.56 -2.39
C LEU A 102 -10.49 -10.67 -2.31
N ASN A 103 -11.51 -11.02 -1.52
CA ASN A 103 -12.66 -10.14 -1.32
C ASN A 103 -12.29 -8.81 -0.63
N PHE A 104 -11.31 -8.82 0.28
CA PHE A 104 -10.75 -7.59 0.83
C PHE A 104 -10.12 -6.75 -0.29
N TRP A 105 -9.18 -7.33 -1.04
CA TRP A 105 -8.43 -6.62 -2.07
C TRP A 105 -9.29 -6.16 -3.26
N GLN A 106 -10.40 -6.84 -3.54
CA GLN A 106 -11.32 -6.41 -4.59
C GLN A 106 -12.06 -5.11 -4.22
N ARG A 107 -12.24 -4.85 -2.92
CA ARG A 107 -13.10 -3.78 -2.41
C ARG A 107 -12.34 -2.66 -1.74
N ARG A 108 -11.17 -2.97 -1.17
CA ARG A 108 -10.39 -2.11 -0.29
C ARG A 108 -8.90 -2.36 -0.47
N THR A 109 -8.11 -1.54 0.18
CA THR A 109 -6.66 -1.68 0.33
C THR A 109 -6.29 -1.45 1.80
N ILE A 110 -5.06 -1.83 2.18
CA ILE A 110 -4.41 -1.29 3.37
C ILE A 110 -3.85 0.10 3.06
N ASN A 111 -3.67 0.93 4.10
CA ASN A 111 -3.10 2.27 3.95
C ASN A 111 -1.56 2.18 3.94
N HIS A 112 -0.92 2.76 2.92
CA HIS A 112 0.53 2.64 2.76
C HIS A 112 1.31 3.36 3.85
N GLN A 113 0.73 4.38 4.47
CA GLN A 113 1.38 5.17 5.50
C GLN A 113 1.52 4.39 6.81
N ALA A 114 0.50 3.60 7.13
CA ALA A 114 0.54 2.64 8.23
C ALA A 114 1.06 1.26 7.80
N SER A 115 1.90 1.19 6.75
CA SER A 115 2.50 -0.06 6.28
C SER A 115 4.03 0.00 6.29
N PHE A 116 4.66 -0.98 6.93
CA PHE A 116 6.11 -1.23 6.88
C PHE A 116 6.39 -2.33 5.86
N ILE A 117 7.06 -1.97 4.76
CA ILE A 117 7.27 -2.84 3.60
C ILE A 117 8.74 -3.25 3.56
N LYS A 118 9.02 -4.55 3.53
CA LYS A 118 10.39 -5.06 3.41
C LYS A 118 11.04 -4.52 2.13
N SER A 119 12.17 -3.84 2.25
CA SER A 119 12.78 -3.08 1.15
C SER A 119 13.15 -3.95 -0.05
N SER A 120 13.53 -5.22 0.19
CA SER A 120 13.80 -6.20 -0.86
C SER A 120 12.61 -6.48 -1.79
N LEU A 121 11.37 -6.22 -1.37
CA LEU A 121 10.19 -6.36 -2.23
C LEU A 121 10.20 -5.40 -3.40
N PHE A 122 10.79 -4.22 -3.27
CA PHE A 122 10.87 -3.25 -4.37
C PHE A 122 11.87 -3.69 -5.46
N LEU A 123 12.86 -4.50 -5.09
CA LEU A 123 13.76 -5.15 -6.04
C LEU A 123 13.06 -6.33 -6.73
N GLU A 124 12.31 -7.13 -5.96
CA GLU A 124 11.64 -8.32 -6.47
C GLU A 124 10.42 -8.02 -7.34
N LEU A 125 9.54 -7.12 -6.86
CA LEU A 125 8.27 -6.81 -7.49
C LEU A 125 8.34 -5.56 -8.37
N GLY A 126 9.44 -4.81 -8.31
CA GLY A 126 9.58 -3.51 -8.95
C GLY A 126 8.99 -2.37 -8.12
N LEU A 127 9.29 -1.15 -8.56
CA LEU A 127 8.80 0.10 -7.97
C LEU A 127 7.32 0.34 -8.25
N TYR A 128 6.75 1.40 -7.68
CA TYR A 128 5.39 1.81 -7.98
C TYR A 128 5.24 2.21 -9.46
N GLU A 129 4.30 1.57 -10.14
CA GLU A 129 4.11 1.74 -11.58
C GLU A 129 3.42 3.08 -11.89
N SER A 130 4.11 3.96 -12.65
CA SER A 130 3.65 5.31 -12.98
C SER A 130 2.32 5.38 -13.72
N LYS A 131 1.91 4.29 -14.40
CA LYS A 131 0.60 4.18 -15.06
C LYS A 131 -0.57 4.29 -14.06
N TYR A 132 -0.35 3.97 -12.79
CA TYR A 132 -1.33 4.12 -11.72
C TYR A 132 -1.10 5.43 -10.97
N THR A 133 -1.52 6.56 -11.53
CA THR A 133 -1.25 7.89 -10.96
C THR A 133 -1.87 8.13 -9.57
N MET A 134 -2.77 7.28 -9.10
CA MET A 134 -3.44 7.41 -7.80
C MET A 134 -3.51 6.14 -6.96
N ALA A 135 -3.29 4.97 -7.56
CA ALA A 135 -3.48 3.67 -6.91
C ALA A 135 -2.29 2.73 -7.11
N ALA A 136 -1.08 3.27 -7.28
CA ALA A 136 0.13 2.45 -7.48
C ALA A 136 0.51 1.66 -6.22
N ASP A 137 0.23 2.20 -5.03
CA ASP A 137 0.34 1.51 -3.75
C ASP A 137 -0.62 0.31 -3.68
N TYR A 138 -1.89 0.50 -4.04
CA TYR A 138 -2.84 -0.61 -4.15
C TYR A 138 -2.35 -1.68 -5.14
N ALA A 139 -1.89 -1.26 -6.32
CA ALA A 139 -1.39 -2.19 -7.33
C ALA A 139 -0.19 -3.00 -6.81
N PHE A 140 0.73 -2.34 -6.09
CA PHE A 140 1.88 -2.99 -5.47
C PHE A 140 1.47 -3.99 -4.39
N PHE A 141 0.61 -3.59 -3.44
CA PHE A 141 0.14 -4.49 -2.40
C PHE A 141 -0.64 -5.68 -2.96
N LEU A 142 -1.52 -5.43 -3.93
CA LEU A 142 -2.24 -6.49 -4.62
C LEU A 142 -1.26 -7.47 -5.28
N LYS A 143 -0.25 -6.95 -6.00
CA LYS A 143 0.80 -7.77 -6.63
C LYS A 143 1.57 -8.59 -5.59
N ALA A 144 1.97 -7.98 -4.48
CA ALA A 144 2.66 -8.67 -3.38
C ALA A 144 1.78 -9.79 -2.78
N TYR A 145 0.52 -9.50 -2.45
CA TYR A 145 -0.42 -10.48 -1.92
C TYR A 145 -0.61 -11.67 -2.87
N ILE A 146 -0.78 -11.35 -4.15
CA ILE A 146 -0.94 -12.34 -5.20
C ILE A 146 0.32 -13.19 -5.37
N ARG A 147 1.51 -12.62 -5.20
CA ARG A 147 2.78 -13.36 -5.20
C ARG A 147 3.07 -14.11 -3.89
N GLY A 148 2.08 -14.25 -3.03
CA GLY A 148 2.18 -15.05 -1.80
C GLY A 148 2.99 -14.39 -0.69
N LYS A 149 3.21 -13.07 -0.74
CA LYS A 149 3.91 -12.34 0.31
C LYS A 149 3.12 -12.32 1.60
N GLN A 150 3.84 -12.39 2.72
CA GLN A 150 3.26 -12.48 4.05
C GLN A 150 2.89 -11.11 4.60
N TYR A 151 1.70 -11.03 5.19
CA TYR A 151 1.16 -9.82 5.79
C TYR A 151 0.92 -10.04 7.28
N PHE A 152 1.28 -9.06 8.10
CA PHE A 152 1.03 -9.08 9.54
C PHE A 152 0.26 -7.85 9.98
N TYR A 153 -0.84 -8.06 10.68
CA TYR A 153 -1.66 -6.99 11.23
C TYR A 153 -1.18 -6.60 12.64
N MET A 154 -0.83 -5.33 12.80
CA MET A 154 -0.57 -4.70 14.08
C MET A 154 -1.86 -4.05 14.58
N ASP A 155 -2.46 -4.57 15.66
CA ASP A 155 -3.68 -4.00 16.25
C ASP A 155 -3.38 -2.73 17.07
N ARG A 156 -2.90 -1.71 16.38
CA ARG A 156 -2.52 -0.41 16.95
C ARG A 156 -2.78 0.69 15.93
N GLU A 157 -3.24 1.85 16.38
CA GLU A 157 -3.26 3.05 15.53
C GLU A 157 -1.84 3.57 15.34
N LEU A 158 -1.40 3.62 14.08
CA LEU A 158 -0.01 3.95 13.75
C LEU A 158 0.13 5.38 13.22
N VAL A 159 -0.79 5.79 12.35
CA VAL A 159 -0.64 7.03 11.59
C VAL A 159 -1.91 7.85 11.68
N HIS A 160 -1.72 9.15 11.85
CA HIS A 160 -2.71 10.15 11.58
C HIS A 160 -2.73 10.48 10.09
N TYR A 161 -3.90 10.36 9.46
CA TYR A 161 -4.09 10.55 8.02
C TYR A 161 -5.15 11.64 7.74
N PRO A 162 -4.74 12.84 7.32
CA PRO A 162 -5.65 13.87 6.84
C PRO A 162 -6.35 13.46 5.54
N LEU A 163 -7.68 13.60 5.48
CA LEU A 163 -8.47 13.29 4.27
C LEU A 163 -8.58 14.47 3.29
N ASP A 164 -7.67 15.44 3.36
CA ASP A 164 -7.56 16.56 2.41
C ASP A 164 -6.55 16.29 1.28
N GLY A 165 -5.89 15.13 1.31
CA GLY A 165 -4.95 14.66 0.30
C GLY A 165 -5.56 14.48 -1.09
N PHE A 166 -4.69 14.37 -2.10
CA PHE A 166 -5.07 14.34 -3.51
C PHE A 166 -6.01 13.16 -3.86
N SER A 167 -5.78 11.99 -3.27
CA SER A 167 -6.60 10.78 -3.48
C SER A 167 -8.01 10.93 -2.91
N SER A 168 -8.13 11.49 -1.70
CA SER A 168 -9.39 11.74 -1.01
C SER A 168 -10.29 12.70 -1.80
N LYS A 169 -9.69 13.72 -2.45
CA LYS A 169 -10.39 14.68 -3.32
C LYS A 169 -10.82 14.09 -4.67
N ASN A 170 -10.28 12.94 -5.07
CA ASN A 170 -10.48 12.34 -6.39
C ASN A 170 -10.89 10.86 -6.29
N LEU A 171 -11.76 10.53 -5.31
CA LEU A 171 -12.10 9.16 -4.94
C LEU A 171 -12.59 8.29 -6.10
N ASP A 172 -13.38 8.83 -7.03
CA ASP A 172 -13.88 8.08 -8.19
C ASP A 172 -12.75 7.63 -9.12
N LYS A 173 -11.78 8.52 -9.36
CA LYS A 173 -10.60 8.22 -10.18
C LYS A 173 -9.70 7.19 -9.48
N TYR A 174 -9.56 7.30 -8.16
CA TYR A 174 -8.86 6.30 -7.35
C TYR A 174 -9.52 4.92 -7.46
N ILE A 175 -10.83 4.82 -7.25
CA ILE A 175 -11.60 3.57 -7.36
C ILE A 175 -11.51 2.99 -8.78
N LEU A 176 -11.56 3.83 -9.82
CA LEU A 176 -11.43 3.39 -11.19
C LEU A 176 -10.04 2.78 -11.46
N GLN A 177 -8.97 3.39 -10.96
CA GLN A 177 -7.62 2.83 -11.07
C GLN A 177 -7.47 1.53 -10.28
N MET A 178 -8.03 1.43 -9.06
CA MET A 178 -8.06 0.17 -8.31
C MET A 178 -8.74 -0.94 -9.11
N LYS A 179 -9.93 -0.67 -9.68
CA LYS A 179 -10.64 -1.63 -10.53
C LYS A 179 -9.81 -2.04 -11.76
N GLY A 180 -9.09 -1.10 -12.36
CA GLY A 180 -8.16 -1.36 -13.47
C GLY A 180 -6.98 -2.24 -13.06
N ALA A 181 -6.33 -1.91 -11.94
CA ALA A 181 -5.25 -2.71 -11.37
C ALA A 181 -5.72 -4.13 -11.03
N TRP A 182 -6.89 -4.29 -10.39
CA TRP A 182 -7.50 -5.59 -10.12
C TRP A 182 -7.69 -6.43 -11.39
N LYS A 183 -8.31 -5.84 -12.42
CA LYS A 183 -8.55 -6.49 -13.71
C LYS A 183 -7.28 -6.86 -14.46
N ASN A 184 -6.16 -6.17 -14.21
CA ASN A 184 -4.90 -6.44 -14.89
C ASN A 184 -4.03 -7.45 -14.12
N ILE A 185 -3.94 -7.33 -12.79
CA ILE A 185 -3.01 -8.10 -11.96
C ILE A 185 -3.59 -9.47 -11.60
N VAL A 186 -4.86 -9.54 -11.16
CA VAL A 186 -5.45 -10.80 -10.69
C VAL A 186 -5.48 -11.86 -11.79
N PRO A 187 -5.92 -11.56 -13.03
CA PRO A 187 -5.93 -12.56 -14.10
C PRO A 187 -4.55 -13.15 -14.42
N GLN A 188 -3.48 -12.35 -14.35
CA GLN A 188 -2.13 -12.83 -14.65
C GLN A 188 -1.70 -13.91 -13.66
N TYR A 189 -2.09 -13.81 -12.39
CA TYR A 189 -1.79 -14.84 -11.41
C TYR A 189 -2.69 -16.05 -11.51
N VAL A 190 -3.98 -15.83 -11.75
CA VAL A 190 -4.92 -16.93 -11.95
C VAL A 190 -4.49 -17.75 -13.18
N GLN A 191 -3.90 -17.12 -14.21
CA GLN A 191 -3.30 -17.81 -15.38
C GLN A 191 -2.07 -18.66 -15.03
N LEU A 192 -1.28 -18.25 -14.03
CA LEU A 192 -0.12 -19.01 -13.53
C LEU A 192 -0.54 -20.26 -12.74
N LEU A 193 -1.79 -20.34 -12.28
CA LEU A 193 -2.38 -21.49 -11.56
C LEU A 193 -3.08 -22.53 -12.49
N HIS A 194 -2.76 -22.51 -13.79
CA HIS A 194 -3.26 -23.35 -14.92
C HIS A 194 -4.48 -22.86 -15.71
N LYS A 195 -4.34 -22.92 -17.05
CA LYS A 195 -5.36 -22.61 -18.07
C LYS A 195 -6.44 -23.69 -18.30
N GLU A 196 -6.25 -24.92 -17.78
CA GLU A 196 -7.09 -26.08 -18.14
C GLU A 196 -8.15 -26.46 -17.10
N ASN A 197 -8.21 -25.78 -15.95
CA ASN A 197 -9.18 -26.11 -14.90
C ASN A 197 -10.53 -25.37 -15.09
N ASN A 198 -11.66 -26.07 -14.95
CA ASN A 198 -12.99 -25.47 -15.00
C ASN A 198 -13.24 -24.49 -13.83
N GLU A 199 -12.61 -24.70 -12.68
CA GLU A 199 -12.66 -23.74 -11.56
C GLU A 199 -11.94 -22.43 -11.90
N TYR A 200 -10.88 -22.47 -12.73
CA TYR A 200 -10.21 -21.28 -13.26
C TYR A 200 -11.15 -20.46 -14.16
N LYS A 201 -11.82 -21.11 -15.13
CA LYS A 201 -12.78 -20.43 -16.01
C LYS A 201 -13.92 -19.79 -15.22
N LEU A 202 -14.39 -20.46 -14.16
CA LEU A 202 -15.42 -19.94 -13.28
C LEU A 202 -14.91 -18.78 -12.42
N LEU A 203 -13.72 -18.87 -11.83
CA LEU A 203 -13.08 -17.80 -11.06
C LEU A 203 -12.88 -16.55 -11.94
N MET A 204 -12.37 -16.73 -13.15
CA MET A 204 -12.18 -15.66 -14.14
C MET A 204 -13.48 -14.98 -14.53
N LYS A 205 -14.54 -15.74 -14.78
CA LYS A 205 -15.88 -15.19 -15.03
C LYS A 205 -16.36 -14.34 -13.84
N HIS A 206 -16.16 -14.79 -12.62
CA HIS A 206 -16.58 -14.05 -11.42
C HIS A 206 -15.71 -12.81 -11.12
N ILE A 207 -14.40 -12.87 -11.38
CA ILE A 207 -13.48 -11.73 -11.31
C ILE A 207 -13.90 -10.64 -12.30
N ILE A 208 -14.17 -11.01 -13.56
CA ILE A 208 -14.61 -10.08 -14.60
C ILE A 208 -15.98 -9.47 -14.24
N MET A 209 -16.90 -10.30 -13.74
CA MET A 209 -18.26 -9.88 -13.35
C MET A 209 -18.32 -9.16 -11.99
N GLY A 210 -17.21 -8.99 -11.25
CA GLY A 210 -17.20 -8.31 -9.96
C GLY A 210 -17.94 -9.04 -8.83
N LYS A 211 -18.16 -10.36 -8.95
CA LYS A 211 -18.96 -11.15 -8.00
C LYS A 211 -18.16 -11.58 -6.76
N ALA A 212 -17.93 -10.63 -5.87
CA ALA A 212 -17.05 -10.75 -4.71
C ALA A 212 -17.30 -11.94 -3.76
N LYS A 213 -18.56 -12.30 -3.49
CA LYS A 213 -18.89 -13.39 -2.55
C LYS A 213 -18.48 -14.78 -3.06
N SER A 214 -18.46 -15.01 -4.36
CA SER A 214 -18.08 -16.31 -4.93
C SER A 214 -16.57 -16.44 -5.21
N ILE A 215 -15.85 -15.31 -5.33
CA ILE A 215 -14.41 -15.29 -5.61
C ILE A 215 -13.61 -15.95 -4.48
N ASN A 216 -13.90 -15.66 -3.20
CA ASN A 216 -13.13 -16.24 -2.09
C ASN A 216 -13.27 -17.78 -2.01
N LYS A 217 -14.49 -18.31 -2.17
CA LYS A 217 -14.74 -19.76 -2.07
C LYS A 217 -14.05 -20.53 -3.19
N ILE A 218 -14.02 -19.97 -4.39
CA ILE A 218 -13.36 -20.58 -5.55
C ILE A 218 -11.83 -20.40 -5.45
N PHE A 219 -11.35 -19.23 -5.01
CA PHE A 219 -9.92 -18.97 -4.86
C PHE A 219 -9.27 -19.85 -3.78
N GLN A 220 -9.93 -20.08 -2.64
CA GLN A 220 -9.39 -20.99 -1.63
C GLN A 220 -9.32 -22.44 -2.13
N LYS A 221 -10.30 -22.91 -2.91
CA LYS A 221 -10.21 -24.23 -3.56
C LYS A 221 -9.05 -24.30 -4.55
N VAL A 222 -8.90 -23.26 -5.36
CA VAL A 222 -7.81 -23.13 -6.34
C VAL A 222 -6.44 -22.97 -5.66
N ILE A 223 -6.33 -22.58 -4.39
CA ILE A 223 -5.06 -22.59 -3.64
C ILE A 223 -4.84 -23.92 -2.92
N CYS A 224 -5.86 -24.49 -2.27
CA CYS A 224 -5.75 -25.74 -1.52
C CYS A 224 -5.45 -26.96 -2.40
N LEU A 225 -5.76 -26.92 -3.70
CA LEU A 225 -5.36 -27.95 -4.66
C LEU A 225 -3.83 -28.00 -4.92
N PHE A 226 -3.05 -27.05 -4.38
CA PHE A 226 -1.64 -26.86 -4.72
C PHE A 226 -0.74 -26.62 -3.48
N ARG A 227 -1.21 -26.98 -2.28
CA ARG A 227 -0.38 -27.29 -1.11
C ARG A 227 -0.31 -28.79 -0.95
#